data_AF-A9F139-F1
#
_entry.id   AF-A9F139-F1
#
_cell.length_a   1.000
_cell.length_b   1.000
_cell.length_c   1.000
_cell.angle_alpha   90.00
_cell.angle_beta   90.00
_cell.angle_gamma   90.00
#
_symmetry.space_group_name_H-M   'P 1'
#
loop_
_entity.id
_entity.type
_entity.pdbx_description
1 polymer ?
#
loop_
_entity_poly.entity_id
_entity_poly.type
_entity_poly.pdbx_seq_one_letter_code
_entity_poly.pdbx_strand_id
1 'polypeptide(L)'
;MSADAFHKQDVDAKIAGWLAAVARVSPEGFTPVERFDDVPAQARAESFYWCDSIFRDELNPHGEAVKARHAFHAATDDTPDLLRHEYAAGGLGLTVIEGRNFILVQVDRASLDILSLCGPDRAAAVRRVAEALFNTGVESSAVGIPVTSGPAACPDAAGTQELEEGTVFSSNPAVDPDLLTCWKDRTECGVQGGRLYFLCYKKSSQRVGFANAWQWFDDRRAGVG
;
A
#
# COMPACT_ATOMS: atom_id res chain seq x y z
N MET A 1 -1.02 24.18 20.95
CA MET A 1 -0.70 23.11 19.99
C MET A 1 0.07 23.73 18.84
N SER A 2 1.15 23.09 18.37
CA SER A 2 1.96 23.60 17.24
C SER A 2 1.35 23.20 15.89
N ALA A 3 1.74 23.88 14.81
CA ALA A 3 1.30 23.57 13.44
C ALA A 3 1.65 22.12 13.04
N ASP A 4 2.81 21.63 13.45
CA ASP A 4 3.26 20.25 13.19
C ASP A 4 2.35 19.20 13.83
N ALA A 5 1.80 19.48 15.01
CA ALA A 5 0.88 18.58 15.70
C ALA A 5 -0.49 18.52 15.00
N PHE A 6 -0.95 19.64 14.45
CA PHE A 6 -2.20 19.70 13.67
C PHE A 6 -2.06 18.96 12.35
N HIS A 7 -0.95 19.18 11.64
CA HIS A 7 -0.65 18.51 10.37
C HIS A 7 -0.57 16.99 10.52
N LYS A 8 0.10 16.51 11.56
CA LYS A 8 0.16 15.08 11.87
C LYS A 8 -1.23 14.48 12.11
N GLN A 9 -2.09 15.18 12.84
CA GLN A 9 -3.45 14.73 13.12
C GLN A 9 -4.30 14.59 11.85
N ASP A 10 -4.14 15.50 10.89
CA ASP A 10 -4.84 15.43 9.60
C ASP A 10 -4.37 14.24 8.74
N VAL A 11 -3.06 13.95 8.74
CA VAL A 11 -2.50 12.78 8.05
C VAL A 11 -3.03 11.48 8.66
N ASP A 12 -2.97 11.35 9.98
CA ASP A 12 -3.45 10.16 10.70
C ASP A 12 -4.96 9.94 10.45
N ALA A 13 -5.75 11.02 10.43
CA ALA A 13 -7.17 10.98 10.11
C ALA A 13 -7.44 10.53 8.65
N LYS A 14 -6.65 11.01 7.68
CA LYS A 14 -6.75 10.58 6.28
C LYS A 14 -6.45 9.09 6.13
N ILE A 15 -5.35 8.61 6.74
CA ILE A 15 -4.95 7.19 6.72
C ILE A 15 -6.06 6.33 7.35
N ALA A 16 -6.53 6.71 8.54
CA ALA A 16 -7.62 6.01 9.21
C ALA A 16 -8.89 6.00 8.35
N GLY A 17 -9.19 7.10 7.65
CA GLY A 17 -10.30 7.20 6.70
C GLY A 17 -10.18 6.19 5.55
N TRP A 18 -9.00 6.05 4.94
CA TRP A 18 -8.78 5.06 3.88
C TRP A 18 -8.85 3.63 4.39
N LEU A 19 -8.19 3.32 5.51
CA LEU A 19 -8.23 1.99 6.12
C LEU A 19 -9.67 1.60 6.51
N ALA A 20 -10.43 2.53 7.09
CA ALA A 20 -11.84 2.32 7.41
C ALA A 20 -12.69 2.11 6.16
N ALA A 21 -12.46 2.89 5.10
CA ALA A 21 -13.18 2.74 3.83
C ALA A 21 -12.94 1.37 3.19
N VAL A 22 -11.69 0.89 3.20
CA VAL A 22 -11.35 -0.47 2.74
C VAL A 22 -12.01 -1.52 3.63
N ALA A 23 -11.95 -1.37 4.95
CA ALA A 23 -12.53 -2.31 5.90
C ALA A 23 -14.07 -2.41 5.83
N ARG A 24 -14.75 -1.38 5.32
CA ARG A 24 -16.20 -1.42 5.07
C ARG A 24 -16.59 -2.31 3.88
N VAL A 25 -15.67 -2.58 2.96
CA VAL A 25 -15.92 -3.49 1.83
C VAL A 25 -15.68 -4.92 2.28
N SER A 26 -16.77 -5.66 2.52
CA SER A 26 -16.69 -7.11 2.78
C SER A 26 -16.01 -7.86 1.62
N PRO A 27 -15.40 -9.04 1.86
CA PRO A 27 -14.83 -9.85 0.78
C PRO A 27 -15.81 -10.13 -0.36
N GLU A 28 -17.09 -10.32 -0.05
CA GLU A 28 -18.18 -10.55 -1.01
C GLU A 28 -18.58 -9.29 -1.78
N GLY A 29 -18.19 -8.11 -1.30
CA GLY A 29 -18.39 -6.82 -1.96
C GLY A 29 -17.48 -6.61 -3.19
N PHE A 30 -16.53 -7.51 -3.42
CA PHE A 30 -15.67 -7.52 -4.59
C PHE A 30 -16.21 -8.43 -5.68
N THR A 31 -16.37 -7.89 -6.88
CA THR A 31 -16.72 -8.65 -8.09
C THR A 31 -15.45 -9.23 -8.72
N PRO A 32 -15.34 -10.56 -8.87
CA PRO A 32 -14.20 -11.18 -9.54
C PRO A 32 -14.04 -10.69 -10.98
N VAL A 33 -12.79 -10.59 -11.41
CA VAL A 33 -12.40 -10.22 -12.77
C VAL A 33 -11.83 -11.44 -13.47
N GLU A 34 -12.49 -11.90 -14.54
CA GLU A 34 -12.03 -13.07 -15.30
C GLU A 34 -10.77 -12.76 -16.11
N ARG A 35 -10.73 -11.59 -16.76
CA ARG A 35 -9.56 -11.08 -17.47
C ARG A 35 -9.31 -9.65 -17.03
N PHE A 36 -8.07 -9.31 -16.71
CA PHE A 36 -7.76 -7.96 -16.23
C PHE A 36 -8.10 -6.86 -17.25
N ASP A 37 -8.21 -7.22 -18.54
CA ASP A 37 -8.71 -6.37 -19.61
C ASP A 37 -10.18 -5.94 -19.46
N ASP A 38 -10.97 -6.63 -18.61
CA ASP A 38 -12.36 -6.29 -18.32
C ASP A 38 -12.48 -5.14 -17.29
N VAL A 39 -11.36 -4.71 -16.69
CA VAL A 39 -11.26 -3.53 -15.81
C VAL A 39 -11.24 -2.26 -16.68
N PRO A 40 -11.92 -1.16 -16.27
CA PRO A 40 -11.89 0.11 -17.02
C PRO A 40 -10.47 0.54 -17.40
N ALA A 41 -10.30 0.99 -18.64
CA ALA A 41 -8.99 1.20 -19.25
C ALA A 41 -8.10 2.16 -18.44
N GLN A 42 -8.68 3.23 -17.89
CA GLN A 42 -7.96 4.16 -17.02
C GLN A 42 -7.46 3.48 -15.74
N ALA A 43 -8.34 2.77 -15.02
CA ALA A 43 -7.97 2.09 -13.79
C ALA A 43 -6.93 0.99 -14.02
N ARG A 44 -7.07 0.25 -15.12
CA ARG A 44 -6.09 -0.74 -15.57
C ARG A 44 -4.72 -0.09 -15.82
N ALA A 45 -4.66 0.99 -16.61
CA ALA A 45 -3.40 1.68 -16.91
C ALA A 45 -2.73 2.26 -15.65
N GLU A 46 -3.50 2.86 -14.75
CA GLU A 46 -2.98 3.37 -13.48
C GLU A 46 -2.49 2.23 -12.56
N SER A 47 -3.23 1.13 -12.45
CA SER A 47 -2.83 -0.05 -11.68
C SER A 47 -1.52 -0.64 -12.22
N PHE A 48 -1.39 -0.85 -13.53
CA PHE A 48 -0.14 -1.31 -14.15
C PHE A 48 1.03 -0.40 -13.79
N TYR A 49 0.89 0.92 -14.01
CA TYR A 49 1.96 1.88 -13.73
C TYR A 49 2.41 1.86 -12.27
N TRP A 50 1.46 1.90 -11.33
CA TRP A 50 1.79 1.97 -9.91
C TRP A 50 2.33 0.65 -9.38
N CYS A 51 1.77 -0.49 -9.79
CA CYS A 51 2.29 -1.79 -9.40
C CYS A 51 3.71 -2.02 -9.93
N ASP A 52 3.99 -1.61 -11.17
CA ASP A 52 5.35 -1.65 -11.76
C ASP A 52 6.34 -0.75 -11.02
N SER A 53 5.88 0.45 -10.60
CA SER A 53 6.73 1.39 -9.86
C SER A 53 7.00 0.94 -8.41
N ILE A 54 6.05 0.26 -7.77
CA ILE A 54 6.08 -0.05 -6.34
C ILE A 54 6.68 -1.42 -6.06
N PHE A 55 6.27 -2.45 -6.79
CA PHE A 55 6.66 -3.83 -6.51
C PHE A 55 7.91 -4.22 -7.31
N ARG A 56 8.69 -5.14 -6.76
CA ARG A 56 9.67 -5.87 -7.56
C ARG A 56 8.96 -6.70 -8.62
N ASP A 57 9.59 -6.87 -9.77
CA ASP A 57 9.02 -7.59 -10.92
C ASP A 57 8.47 -8.97 -10.54
N GLU A 58 9.17 -9.71 -9.68
CA GLU A 58 8.78 -11.08 -9.29
C GLU A 58 7.54 -11.12 -8.37
N LEU A 59 7.15 -9.99 -7.79
CA LEU A 59 6.03 -9.87 -6.85
C LEU A 59 4.95 -8.91 -7.35
N ASN A 60 5.11 -8.37 -8.56
CA ASN A 60 4.11 -7.52 -9.19
C ASN A 60 2.85 -8.34 -9.49
N PRO A 61 1.65 -7.91 -9.04
CA PRO A 61 0.41 -8.67 -9.25
C PRO A 61 0.04 -8.86 -10.73
N HIS A 62 0.62 -8.08 -11.64
CA HIS A 62 0.40 -8.20 -13.08
C HIS A 62 1.40 -9.13 -13.78
N GLY A 63 2.42 -9.61 -13.07
CA GLY A 63 3.36 -10.59 -13.60
C GLY A 63 2.67 -11.95 -13.81
N GLU A 64 2.80 -12.54 -15.00
CA GLU A 64 2.17 -13.83 -15.32
C GLU A 64 2.57 -14.96 -14.36
N ALA A 65 3.80 -14.92 -13.83
CA ALA A 65 4.31 -15.89 -12.88
C ALA A 65 3.57 -15.88 -11.53
N VAL A 66 3.03 -14.72 -11.14
CA VAL A 66 2.36 -14.50 -9.84
C VAL A 66 0.94 -15.04 -9.82
N LYS A 67 0.27 -15.11 -10.99
CA LYS A 67 -1.10 -15.61 -11.16
C LYS A 67 -2.08 -14.99 -10.18
N ALA A 68 -2.07 -13.67 -10.06
CA ALA A 68 -2.97 -12.98 -9.15
C ALA A 68 -4.43 -13.17 -9.55
N ARG A 69 -5.29 -13.33 -8.54
CA ARG A 69 -6.74 -13.25 -8.70
C ARG A 69 -7.14 -11.80 -8.52
N HIS A 70 -7.83 -11.27 -9.53
CA HIS A 70 -8.24 -9.89 -9.55
C HIS A 70 -9.73 -9.77 -9.22
N ALA A 71 -10.09 -8.73 -8.49
CA ALA A 71 -11.48 -8.36 -8.26
C ALA A 71 -11.58 -6.83 -8.15
N PHE A 72 -12.75 -6.27 -8.42
CA PHE A 72 -12.99 -4.84 -8.23
C PHE A 72 -14.24 -4.62 -7.37
N HIS A 73 -14.29 -3.47 -6.72
CA HIS A 73 -15.46 -2.99 -6.01
C HIS A 73 -15.79 -1.60 -6.54
N ALA A 74 -16.94 -1.47 -7.21
CA ALA A 74 -17.43 -0.17 -7.65
C ALA A 74 -17.94 0.63 -6.44
N ALA A 75 -17.66 1.93 -6.44
CA ALA A 75 -18.02 2.82 -5.34
C ALA A 75 -19.54 2.79 -5.08
N THR A 76 -19.86 2.88 -3.80
CA THR A 76 -21.23 3.09 -3.28
C THR A 76 -21.29 4.44 -2.57
N ASP A 77 -22.42 4.75 -1.94
CA ASP A 77 -22.53 5.95 -1.11
C ASP A 77 -21.56 5.93 0.09
N ASP A 78 -21.09 4.75 0.52
CA ASP A 78 -20.28 4.57 1.74
C ASP A 78 -18.83 4.11 1.47
N THR A 79 -18.51 3.71 0.24
CA THR A 79 -17.25 3.05 -0.13
C THR A 79 -16.72 3.53 -1.48
N PRO A 80 -15.39 3.68 -1.65
CA PRO A 80 -14.77 4.16 -2.87
C PRO A 80 -14.62 3.05 -3.93
N ASP A 81 -14.20 3.41 -5.14
CA ASP A 81 -13.77 2.43 -6.14
C ASP A 81 -12.46 1.78 -5.68
N LEU A 82 -12.40 0.44 -5.71
CA LEU A 82 -11.22 -0.32 -5.31
C LEU A 82 -10.90 -1.44 -6.31
N LEU A 83 -9.62 -1.71 -6.50
CA LEU A 83 -9.12 -2.95 -7.10
C LEU A 83 -8.50 -3.81 -6.01
N ARG A 84 -8.63 -5.13 -6.14
CA ARG A 84 -8.06 -6.11 -5.24
C ARG A 84 -7.30 -7.17 -6.03
N HIS A 85 -6.10 -7.48 -5.57
CA HIS A 85 -5.24 -8.51 -6.12
C HIS A 85 -4.90 -9.48 -4.98
N GLU A 86 -5.18 -10.76 -5.17
CA GLU A 86 -4.87 -11.81 -4.20
C GLU A 86 -3.95 -12.85 -4.82
N TYR A 87 -2.82 -13.11 -4.18
CA TYR A 87 -1.82 -14.02 -4.70
C TYR A 87 -0.87 -14.52 -3.62
N ALA A 88 -0.06 -15.51 -3.97
CA ALA A 88 1.05 -15.98 -3.15
C ALA A 88 2.35 -15.81 -3.93
N ALA A 89 3.32 -15.08 -3.38
CA ALA A 89 4.61 -14.85 -4.01
C ALA A 89 5.68 -14.56 -2.94
N GLY A 90 6.93 -14.96 -3.20
CA GLY A 90 8.03 -14.76 -2.23
C GLY A 90 7.83 -15.46 -0.87
N GLY A 91 7.01 -16.52 -0.82
CA GLY A 91 6.61 -17.19 0.42
C GLY A 91 5.54 -16.44 1.24
N LEU A 92 4.99 -15.35 0.71
CA LEU A 92 3.96 -14.53 1.36
C LEU A 92 2.62 -14.70 0.63
N GLY A 93 1.54 -14.88 1.40
CA GLY A 93 0.18 -14.63 0.96
C GLY A 93 -0.08 -13.13 1.01
N LEU A 94 -0.48 -12.55 -0.11
CA LEU A 94 -0.62 -11.11 -0.28
C LEU A 94 -2.04 -10.76 -0.72
N THR A 95 -2.57 -9.71 -0.10
CA THR A 95 -3.74 -9.00 -0.58
C THR A 95 -3.34 -7.56 -0.83
N VAL A 96 -3.38 -7.15 -2.10
CA VAL A 96 -3.10 -5.77 -2.51
C VAL A 96 -4.43 -5.13 -2.84
N ILE A 97 -4.79 -4.07 -2.13
CA ILE A 97 -6.00 -3.28 -2.38
C ILE A 97 -5.56 -1.91 -2.86
N GLU A 98 -5.96 -1.57 -4.07
CA GLU A 98 -5.67 -0.29 -4.67
C GLU A 98 -6.92 0.59 -4.61
N GLY A 99 -6.73 1.85 -4.24
CA GLY A 99 -7.63 2.92 -4.59
C GLY A 99 -6.99 3.83 -5.63
N ARG A 100 -7.68 4.91 -5.99
CA ARG A 100 -7.13 5.94 -6.88
C ARG A 100 -5.88 6.63 -6.32
N ASN A 101 -5.80 6.78 -5.00
CA ASN A 101 -4.76 7.58 -4.33
C ASN A 101 -3.75 6.75 -3.53
N PHE A 102 -3.96 5.44 -3.38
CA PHE A 102 -3.11 4.58 -2.55
C PHE A 102 -3.04 3.13 -3.06
N ILE A 103 -2.01 2.42 -2.63
CA ILE A 103 -1.92 0.96 -2.63
C ILE A 103 -1.76 0.51 -1.18
N LEU A 104 -2.69 -0.33 -0.70
CA LEU A 104 -2.62 -1.00 0.58
C LEU A 104 -2.19 -2.45 0.34
N VAL A 105 -1.03 -2.83 0.86
CA VAL A 105 -0.52 -4.20 0.84
C VAL A 105 -0.75 -4.81 2.20
N GLN A 106 -1.41 -5.96 2.25
CA GLN A 106 -1.61 -6.74 3.47
C GLN A 106 -0.93 -8.10 3.32
N VAL A 107 -0.14 -8.47 4.32
CA VAL A 107 0.49 -9.79 4.43
C VAL A 107 -0.43 -10.72 5.21
N ASP A 108 -0.73 -11.89 4.65
CA ASP A 108 -1.53 -12.88 5.32
C ASP A 108 -0.83 -13.38 6.59
N ARG A 109 -1.59 -13.46 7.68
CA ARG A 109 -1.11 -13.92 8.97
C ARG A 109 -0.58 -15.36 8.91
N ALA A 110 -1.13 -16.20 8.03
CA ALA A 110 -0.64 -17.56 7.81
C ALA A 110 0.78 -17.59 7.24
N SER A 111 1.20 -16.53 6.54
CA SER A 111 2.57 -16.38 6.05
C SER A 111 3.48 -15.69 7.05
N LEU A 112 2.95 -14.75 7.83
CA LEU A 112 3.69 -14.06 8.87
C LEU A 112 2.75 -13.63 10.02
N ASP A 113 2.83 -14.32 11.14
CA ASP A 113 2.21 -13.85 12.39
C ASP A 113 3.13 -12.86 13.09
N ILE A 114 3.08 -11.59 12.67
CA ILE A 114 3.94 -10.52 13.18
C ILE A 114 3.79 -10.35 14.71
N LEU A 115 2.59 -10.56 15.26
CA LEU A 115 2.31 -10.39 16.69
C LEU A 115 2.90 -11.54 17.53
N SER A 116 3.16 -12.71 16.93
CA SER A 116 3.84 -13.82 17.62
C SER A 116 5.34 -13.62 17.85
N LEU A 117 5.96 -12.68 17.11
CA LEU A 117 7.39 -12.38 17.22
C LEU A 117 7.67 -11.46 18.42
N CYS A 118 8.91 -11.42 18.89
CA CYS A 118 9.37 -10.47 19.92
C CYS A 118 9.82 -9.13 19.29
N GLY A 119 9.93 -8.05 20.09
CA GLY A 119 10.17 -6.68 19.60
C GLY A 119 11.26 -6.53 18.52
N PRO A 120 12.51 -6.97 18.76
CA PRO A 120 13.58 -6.91 17.75
C PRO A 120 13.28 -7.73 16.49
N ASP A 121 12.71 -8.92 16.67
CA ASP A 121 12.34 -9.81 15.55
C ASP A 121 11.18 -9.26 14.72
N ARG A 122 10.24 -8.53 15.34
CA ARG A 122 9.16 -7.83 14.66
C ARG A 122 9.72 -6.78 13.72
N ALA A 123 10.55 -5.86 14.21
CA ALA A 123 11.14 -4.80 13.39
C ALA A 123 11.97 -5.38 12.22
N ALA A 124 12.77 -6.41 12.50
CA ALA A 124 13.51 -7.13 11.46
C ALA A 124 12.59 -7.82 10.43
N ALA A 125 11.48 -8.41 10.87
CA ALA A 125 10.50 -9.03 9.98
C ALA A 125 9.81 -8.01 9.06
N VAL A 126 9.38 -6.85 9.59
CA VAL A 126 8.80 -5.78 8.77
C VAL A 126 9.79 -5.35 7.69
N ARG A 127 11.06 -5.11 8.05
CA ARG A 127 12.11 -4.71 7.11
C ARG A 127 12.31 -5.75 6.00
N ARG A 128 12.47 -7.02 6.37
CA ARG A 128 12.64 -8.12 5.39
C ARG A 128 11.45 -8.21 4.43
N VAL A 129 10.22 -8.05 4.94
CA VAL A 129 9.04 -8.04 4.09
C VAL A 129 9.05 -6.85 3.14
N ALA A 130 9.37 -5.64 3.62
CA ALA A 130 9.43 -4.46 2.77
C ALA A 130 10.50 -4.57 1.66
N GLU A 131 11.70 -5.05 2.00
CA GLU A 131 12.80 -5.30 1.04
C GLU A 131 12.47 -6.41 0.03
N ALA A 132 11.70 -7.40 0.46
CA ALA A 132 11.21 -8.46 -0.42
C ALA A 132 10.15 -7.91 -1.38
N LEU A 133 9.20 -7.10 -0.91
CA LEU A 133 8.05 -6.62 -1.69
C LEU A 133 8.42 -5.51 -2.69
N PHE A 134 9.17 -4.51 -2.23
CA PHE A 134 9.20 -3.22 -2.89
C PHE A 134 10.41 -3.01 -3.78
N ASN A 135 10.19 -2.39 -4.95
CA ASN A 135 11.24 -1.97 -5.86
C ASN A 135 11.94 -0.74 -5.28
N THR A 136 12.95 -0.96 -4.44
CA THR A 136 13.64 0.11 -3.74
C THR A 136 14.52 0.96 -4.67
N GLY A 137 14.84 0.48 -5.88
CA GLY A 137 15.78 1.14 -6.79
C GLY A 137 17.22 1.14 -6.28
N VAL A 138 17.52 0.38 -5.21
CA VAL A 138 18.88 0.18 -4.70
C VAL A 138 19.47 -1.04 -5.42
N GLU A 139 20.29 -0.81 -6.45
CA GLU A 139 21.24 -1.83 -6.87
C GLU A 139 22.20 -2.10 -5.70
N SER A 140 22.25 -3.35 -5.24
CA SER A 140 23.02 -3.81 -4.08
C SER A 140 24.55 -3.85 -4.34
N SER A 141 25.15 -2.77 -4.87
CA SER A 141 26.54 -2.79 -5.36
C SER A 141 27.40 -1.56 -5.04
N ALA A 142 27.01 -0.69 -4.10
CA ALA A 142 27.89 0.41 -3.65
C ALA A 142 28.31 0.23 -2.17
N VAL A 143 29.46 -0.42 -1.97
CA VAL A 143 30.17 -0.42 -0.69
C VAL A 143 30.67 1.00 -0.40
N GLY A 144 30.18 1.64 0.67
CA GLY A 144 30.90 2.74 1.31
C GLY A 144 30.18 4.09 1.49
N ILE A 145 28.90 4.24 1.17
CA ILE A 145 28.12 5.44 1.53
C ILE A 145 26.94 5.02 2.41
N PRO A 146 26.76 5.58 3.62
CA PRO A 146 25.57 5.30 4.42
C PRO A 146 24.36 5.87 3.69
N VAL A 147 23.54 4.99 3.12
CA VAL A 147 22.28 5.34 2.47
C VAL A 147 21.30 5.72 3.57
N THR A 148 21.12 7.02 3.81
CA THR A 148 20.13 7.55 4.78
C THR A 148 18.73 7.68 4.18
N SER A 149 18.51 7.23 2.95
CA SER A 149 17.24 7.38 2.21
C SER A 149 16.98 6.19 1.28
N GLY A 150 16.93 4.98 1.85
CA GLY A 150 16.30 3.82 1.19
C GLY A 150 14.81 3.77 1.54
N PRO A 151 13.93 3.24 0.68
CA PRO A 151 12.51 3.13 1.01
C PRO A 151 12.30 2.06 2.07
N ALA A 152 11.26 2.29 2.89
CA ALA A 152 10.91 1.50 4.06
C ALA A 152 12.05 1.43 5.10
N ALA A 153 12.47 2.60 5.62
CA ALA A 153 13.07 2.68 6.95
C ALA A 153 12.00 2.26 8.00
N CYS A 154 11.67 0.97 8.00
CA CYS A 154 10.98 0.29 9.09
C CYS A 154 11.87 0.43 10.32
N PRO A 155 11.24 0.72 11.48
CA PRO A 155 11.76 1.60 12.53
C PRO A 155 13.23 1.34 12.82
N ASP A 156 13.99 2.42 13.00
CA ASP A 156 15.36 2.32 13.50
C ASP A 156 15.38 1.35 14.68
N ALA A 157 16.36 0.45 14.72
CA ALA A 157 16.49 -0.51 15.82
C ALA A 157 16.62 0.19 17.20
N ALA A 158 16.91 1.48 17.21
CA ALA A 158 16.95 2.36 18.38
C ALA A 158 15.59 2.96 18.78
N GLY A 159 14.59 2.95 17.89
CA GLY A 159 13.22 3.38 18.14
C GLY A 159 12.33 2.18 18.41
N THR A 160 12.29 1.75 19.67
CA THR A 160 11.41 0.73 20.25
C THR A 160 9.94 1.17 20.22
N GLN A 161 9.39 1.44 19.04
CA GLN A 161 7.94 1.46 18.90
C GLN A 161 7.48 0.00 18.96
N GLU A 162 6.83 -0.37 20.06
CA GLU A 162 6.22 -1.70 20.19
C GLU A 162 5.18 -1.84 19.08
N LEU A 163 5.47 -2.71 18.11
CA LEU A 163 4.55 -3.03 17.03
C LEU A 163 3.43 -3.89 17.60
N GLU A 164 2.32 -3.26 17.94
CA GLU A 164 1.11 -3.90 18.46
C GLU A 164 -0.06 -3.77 17.47
N GLU A 165 -1.13 -4.51 17.73
CA GLU A 165 -2.40 -4.37 17.01
C GLU A 165 -2.89 -2.91 17.04
N GLY A 166 -3.27 -2.36 15.89
CA GLY A 166 -3.71 -0.98 15.74
C GLY A 166 -2.56 0.05 15.69
N THR A 167 -1.30 -0.38 15.77
CA THR A 167 -0.15 0.51 15.66
C THR A 167 0.03 0.97 14.21
N VAL A 168 0.23 2.27 14.02
CA VAL A 168 0.59 2.90 12.73
C VAL A 168 1.91 3.64 12.90
N PHE A 169 2.82 3.45 11.95
CA PHE A 169 4.10 4.15 11.89
C PHE A 169 4.47 4.45 10.45
N SER A 170 5.32 5.46 10.28
CA SER A 170 5.73 5.92 8.95
C SER A 170 7.19 5.57 8.69
N SER A 171 7.53 5.18 7.47
CA SER A 171 8.92 5.02 7.05
C SER A 171 9.69 6.34 7.06
N ASN A 172 8.99 7.47 6.97
CA ASN A 172 9.58 8.80 7.02
C ASN A 172 8.57 9.84 7.54
N PRO A 173 8.39 9.92 8.87
CA PRO A 173 7.37 10.78 9.46
C PRO A 173 7.63 12.29 9.23
N ALA A 174 8.86 12.67 8.87
CA ALA A 174 9.26 14.05 8.61
C ALA A 174 8.80 14.58 7.24
N VAL A 175 8.46 13.69 6.30
CA VAL A 175 7.99 14.07 4.97
C VAL A 175 6.47 14.26 4.99
N ASP A 176 6.01 15.39 4.47
CA ASP A 176 4.58 15.63 4.29
C ASP A 176 4.00 14.73 3.18
N PRO A 177 3.01 13.86 3.48
CA PRO A 177 2.35 13.05 2.45
C PRO A 177 1.62 13.88 1.37
N ASP A 178 1.37 15.17 1.63
CA ASP A 178 0.82 16.08 0.62
C ASP A 178 1.85 16.60 -0.38
N LEU A 179 3.15 16.49 -0.07
CA LEU A 179 4.26 17.02 -0.86
C LEU A 179 5.23 15.93 -1.35
N LEU A 180 4.79 14.67 -1.42
CA LEU A 180 5.61 13.54 -1.87
C LEU A 180 6.07 13.73 -3.31
N THR A 181 7.39 13.66 -3.52
CA THR A 181 7.98 13.66 -4.87
C THR A 181 7.94 12.26 -5.47
N CYS A 182 8.09 11.25 -4.63
CA CYS A 182 8.03 9.83 -4.96
C CYS A 182 7.25 9.07 -3.88
N TRP A 183 6.62 7.95 -4.25
CA TRP A 183 5.99 7.05 -3.28
C TRP A 183 7.01 6.52 -2.24
N LYS A 184 8.29 6.42 -2.62
CA LYS A 184 9.40 5.98 -1.76
C LYS A 184 9.71 6.93 -0.62
N ASP A 185 9.32 8.20 -0.76
CA ASP A 185 9.62 9.22 0.23
C ASP A 185 8.92 8.94 1.56
N ARG A 186 7.76 8.25 1.51
CA ARG A 186 6.94 7.92 2.69
C ARG A 186 5.98 6.76 2.42
N THR A 187 6.02 5.75 3.28
CA THR A 187 5.06 4.64 3.34
C THR A 187 4.57 4.50 4.77
N GLU A 188 3.25 4.38 4.95
CA GLU A 188 2.71 4.04 6.27
C GLU A 188 2.69 2.53 6.44
N CYS A 189 2.96 2.08 7.65
CA CYS A 189 3.03 0.68 8.00
C CYS A 189 2.25 0.47 9.29
N GLY A 190 1.76 -0.74 9.52
CA GLY A 190 1.08 -1.02 10.78
C GLY A 190 0.61 -2.46 10.88
N VAL A 191 -0.10 -2.75 11.98
CA VAL A 191 -0.73 -4.05 12.19
C VAL A 191 -2.24 -3.86 12.36
N GLN A 192 -3.02 -4.57 11.55
CA GLN A 192 -4.48 -4.55 11.61
C GLN A 192 -5.03 -5.97 11.44
N GLY A 193 -5.89 -6.42 12.35
CA GLY A 193 -6.41 -7.79 12.38
C GLY A 193 -5.30 -8.85 12.48
N GLY A 194 -4.18 -8.54 13.14
CA GLY A 194 -2.99 -9.37 13.20
C GLY A 194 -2.21 -9.48 11.87
N ARG A 195 -2.56 -8.68 10.86
CA ARG A 195 -1.86 -8.63 9.56
C ARG A 195 -0.95 -7.42 9.52
N LEU A 196 0.28 -7.63 9.07
CA LEU A 196 1.17 -6.54 8.69
C LEU A 196 0.63 -5.87 7.43
N TYR A 197 0.55 -4.54 7.43
CA TYR A 197 0.20 -3.78 6.23
C TYR A 197 1.20 -2.68 5.90
N PHE A 198 1.21 -2.30 4.63
CA PHE A 198 1.92 -1.15 4.08
C PHE A 198 0.97 -0.34 3.21
N LEU A 199 0.92 0.98 3.40
CA LEU A 199 0.13 1.91 2.61
C LEU A 199 1.08 2.84 1.85
N CYS A 200 1.14 2.62 0.55
CA CYS A 200 1.92 3.41 -0.39
C CYS A 200 1.02 4.47 -1.05
N TYR A 201 1.52 5.70 -1.16
CA TYR A 201 0.77 6.80 -1.77
C TYR A 201 0.98 6.81 -3.29
N LYS A 202 -0.12 6.87 -4.04
CA LYS A 202 -0.10 7.10 -5.50
C LYS A 202 -0.09 8.61 -5.76
N LYS A 203 1.04 9.28 -5.56
CA LYS A 203 1.19 10.69 -5.95
C LYS A 203 2.41 10.89 -6.83
N SER A 204 2.17 11.52 -7.97
CA SER A 204 3.17 12.33 -8.66
C SER A 204 2.92 13.77 -8.19
N SER A 205 3.94 14.45 -7.68
CA SER A 205 3.92 15.79 -7.06
C SER A 205 3.30 16.93 -7.89
N GLN A 206 2.68 16.64 -9.04
CA GLN A 206 2.13 17.63 -9.97
C GLN A 206 0.63 17.46 -10.29
N ARG A 207 -0.11 16.54 -9.66
CA ARG A 207 -1.58 16.45 -9.87
C ARG A 207 -2.36 16.83 -8.61
N VAL A 208 -2.76 18.11 -8.63
CA VAL A 208 -3.84 18.78 -7.88
C VAL A 208 -4.76 17.82 -7.11
N GLY A 209 -4.76 17.94 -5.78
CA GLY A 209 -5.79 17.49 -4.83
C GLY A 209 -6.40 16.12 -5.10
N PHE A 210 -5.97 15.10 -4.34
CA PHE A 210 -6.61 13.79 -4.16
C PHE A 210 -7.84 13.59 -5.04
N ALA A 211 -7.63 13.05 -6.25
CA ALA A 211 -8.73 12.91 -7.19
C ALA A 211 -9.84 12.05 -6.57
N ASN A 212 -11.10 12.37 -6.88
CA ASN A 212 -12.25 11.75 -6.25
C ASN A 212 -12.15 10.22 -6.38
N ALA A 213 -12.06 9.53 -5.24
CA ALA A 213 -11.85 8.08 -5.16
C ALA A 213 -13.06 7.29 -5.67
N TRP A 214 -14.19 7.95 -5.94
CA TRP A 214 -15.44 7.34 -6.41
C TRP A 214 -15.60 7.38 -7.92
N GLN A 215 -14.63 7.97 -8.63
CA GLN A 215 -14.67 8.23 -10.06
C GLN A 215 -13.61 7.41 -10.83
N TRP A 216 -13.07 6.36 -10.22
CA TRP A 216 -12.03 5.55 -10.86
C TRP A 216 -12.61 4.65 -11.96
N PHE A 217 -13.90 4.30 -11.84
CA PHE A 217 -14.62 3.45 -12.80
C PHE A 217 -15.72 4.16 -13.59
N ASP A 218 -15.68 5.50 -13.67
CA ASP A 218 -16.76 6.31 -14.27
C ASP A 218 -17.08 5.98 -15.74
N ASP A 219 -16.08 5.54 -16.53
CA ASP A 219 -16.30 5.12 -17.94
C ASP A 219 -17.37 4.01 -18.05
N ARG A 220 -17.46 3.13 -17.03
CA ARG A 220 -18.49 2.08 -16.96
C ARG A 220 -19.88 2.62 -16.61
N ARG A 221 -19.96 3.69 -15.83
CA ARG A 221 -21.25 4.35 -15.49
C ARG A 221 -21.77 5.18 -16.66
N ALA A 222 -20.87 5.73 -17.48
CA ALA A 222 -21.22 6.51 -18.67
C ALA A 222 -21.63 5.64 -19.87
N GLY A 223 -21.46 4.32 -19.82
CA GLY A 223 -21.81 3.41 -20.92
C GLY A 223 -20.92 3.57 -22.15
N VAL A 224 -19.71 4.11 -21.98
CA VAL A 224 -18.72 4.25 -23.06
C VAL A 224 -17.76 3.07 -22.96
N GLY A 225 -18.07 2.02 -23.73
CA GLY A 225 -17.21 0.85 -23.94
C GLY A 225 -16.29 1.00 -25.14
#